data_AF-A0A7L9S0J9-F1
#
_entry.id   AF-A0A7L9S0J9-F1
#
_cell.length_a   1.000
_cell.length_b   1.000
_cell.length_c   1.000
_cell.angle_alpha   90.00
_cell.angle_beta   90.00
_cell.angle_gamma   90.00
#
_symmetry.space_group_name_H-M   'P 1'
#
loop_
_entity.id
_entity.type
_entity.pdbx_description
1 polymer ?
#
loop_
_entity_poly.entity_id
_entity_poly.type
_entity_poly.pdbx_seq_one_letter_code
_entity_poly.pdbx_strand_id
1 'polypeptide(L)'
;HITRDVPYGWIMQNSHAIGASLFFMCIYTHIARGLYYGSYLNKEVWLSGTTLLIILMATAFFGYVLPWGQMSFWAATVITNLLTAIPYLGTTLTTWLWGGFSINDPTLTRFFALHFILPFTIISMSSIHILLLHNEGSSNPLGTNSDIDKIP
;
A
#
# COMPACT_ATOMS: atom_id res chain seq x y z
N HIS A 1 -22.48 14.52 5.21
CA HIS A 1 -21.59 14.89 6.31
C HIS A 1 -20.25 15.43 5.84
N ILE A 2 -19.17 14.65 5.69
CA ILE A 2 -17.81 15.21 5.42
C ILE A 2 -17.77 16.15 4.20
N THR A 3 -18.31 15.75 3.04
CA THR A 3 -18.29 16.61 1.83
C THR A 3 -19.25 17.80 1.87
N ARG A 4 -20.30 17.76 2.70
CA ARG A 4 -21.43 18.71 2.63
C ARG A 4 -21.47 19.70 3.79
N ASP A 5 -21.12 19.21 4.98
CA ASP A 5 -21.40 19.89 6.24
C ASP A 5 -20.12 20.30 6.99
N VAL A 6 -18.97 19.71 6.65
CA VAL A 6 -17.67 20.04 7.24
C VAL A 6 -16.96 21.09 6.37
N PRO A 7 -16.52 22.24 6.94
CA PRO A 7 -15.76 23.25 6.19
C PRO A 7 -14.52 22.64 5.53
N TYR A 8 -14.35 22.88 4.23
CA TYR A 8 -13.29 22.28 3.39
C TYR A 8 -13.23 20.75 3.36
N GLY A 9 -14.24 20.05 3.90
CA GLY A 9 -14.25 18.59 3.94
C GLY A 9 -14.28 17.93 2.55
N TRP A 10 -14.89 18.60 1.57
CA TRP A 10 -14.84 18.16 0.17
C TRP A 10 -13.41 18.19 -0.39
N ILE A 11 -12.58 19.19 -0.04
CA ILE A 11 -11.19 19.27 -0.50
C ILE A 11 -10.40 18.12 0.11
N MET A 12 -10.53 17.92 1.43
CA MET A 12 -9.82 16.86 2.15
C MET A 12 -10.17 15.47 1.63
N GLN A 13 -11.45 15.18 1.39
CA GLN A 13 -11.86 13.89 0.87
C GLN A 13 -11.39 13.66 -0.57
N ASN A 14 -11.51 14.67 -1.45
CA ASN A 14 -11.06 14.53 -2.83
C ASN A 14 -9.54 14.46 -2.94
N SER A 15 -8.79 15.25 -2.17
CA SER A 15 -7.34 15.20 -2.17
C SER A 15 -6.82 13.85 -1.66
N HIS A 16 -7.47 13.26 -0.65
CA HIS A 16 -7.13 11.93 -0.16
C HIS A 16 -7.41 10.84 -1.21
N ALA A 17 -8.57 10.90 -1.88
CA ALA A 17 -8.93 9.95 -2.93
C ALA A 17 -8.01 10.04 -4.16
N ILE A 18 -7.78 11.25 -4.68
CA ILE A 18 -6.89 11.49 -5.84
C ILE A 18 -5.44 11.20 -5.45
N GLY A 19 -5.04 11.54 -4.22
CA GLY A 19 -3.72 11.29 -3.68
C GLY A 19 -3.37 9.80 -3.68
N ALA A 20 -4.33 8.92 -3.37
CA ALA A 20 -4.11 7.48 -3.47
C ALA A 20 -3.75 7.04 -4.91
N SER A 21 -4.45 7.56 -5.93
CA SER A 21 -4.14 7.26 -7.34
C SER A 21 -2.77 7.81 -7.76
N LEU A 22 -2.43 9.02 -7.33
CA LEU A 22 -1.11 9.61 -7.58
C LEU A 22 0.00 8.77 -6.92
N PHE A 23 -0.23 8.27 -5.71
CA PHE A 23 0.72 7.40 -5.02
C PHE A 23 1.05 6.16 -5.85
N PHE A 24 0.04 5.45 -6.38
CA PHE A 24 0.28 4.30 -7.25
C PHE A 24 0.99 4.67 -8.55
N MET A 25 0.68 5.82 -9.15
CA MET A 25 1.39 6.30 -10.33
C MET A 25 2.89 6.52 -10.02
N CYS A 26 3.21 7.15 -8.89
CA CYS A 26 4.59 7.34 -8.44
C CYS A 26 5.29 6.00 -8.15
N ILE A 27 4.60 5.03 -7.53
CA ILE A 27 5.19 3.73 -7.22
C ILE A 27 5.43 2.90 -8.48
N TYR A 28 4.51 2.89 -9.43
CA TYR A 28 4.71 2.17 -10.70
C TYR A 28 5.84 2.77 -11.53
N THR A 29 5.94 4.10 -11.58
CA THR A 29 7.08 4.76 -12.24
C THR A 29 8.40 4.47 -11.52
N HIS A 30 8.39 4.43 -10.18
CA HIS A 30 9.56 4.06 -9.38
C HIS A 30 10.02 2.61 -9.62
N ILE A 31 9.08 1.65 -9.67
CA ILE A 31 9.35 0.24 -9.98
C ILE A 31 9.88 0.12 -11.41
N ALA A 32 9.24 0.78 -12.38
CA ALA A 32 9.67 0.77 -13.78
C ALA A 32 11.11 1.29 -13.93
N ARG A 33 11.47 2.37 -13.22
CA ARG A 33 12.85 2.87 -13.15
C ARG A 33 13.79 1.79 -12.63
N GLY A 34 13.42 1.11 -11.54
CA GLY A 34 14.26 0.07 -10.93
C GLY A 34 14.47 -1.14 -11.82
N LEU A 35 13.45 -1.54 -12.60
CA LEU A 35 13.56 -2.58 -13.61
C LEU A 35 14.44 -2.16 -14.78
N TYR A 36 14.22 -0.95 -15.32
CA TYR A 36 14.93 -0.46 -16.50
C TYR A 36 16.44 -0.28 -16.26
N TYR A 37 16.83 0.25 -15.10
CA TYR A 37 18.23 0.52 -14.75
C TYR A 37 18.89 -0.57 -13.89
N GLY A 38 18.26 -1.73 -13.72
CA GLY A 38 18.84 -2.83 -12.94
C GLY A 38 19.00 -2.54 -11.44
N SER A 39 18.29 -1.56 -10.88
CA SER A 39 18.38 -1.23 -9.44
C SER A 39 17.90 -2.38 -8.54
N TYR A 40 17.15 -3.35 -9.09
CA TYR A 40 16.78 -4.58 -8.37
C TYR A 40 17.97 -5.49 -8.00
N LEU A 41 19.15 -5.22 -8.56
CA LEU A 41 20.38 -5.94 -8.21
C LEU A 41 20.81 -5.67 -6.75
N ASN A 42 20.47 -4.50 -6.19
CA ASN A 42 20.51 -4.30 -4.75
C ASN A 42 19.28 -5.00 -4.12
N LYS A 43 19.47 -6.27 -3.77
CA LYS A 43 18.39 -7.17 -3.36
C LYS A 43 17.70 -6.73 -2.07
N GLU A 44 18.44 -6.21 -1.09
CA GLU A 44 17.89 -5.77 0.19
C GLU A 44 16.95 -4.58 0.01
N VAL A 45 17.37 -3.58 -0.78
CA VAL A 45 16.54 -2.43 -1.15
C VAL A 45 15.34 -2.87 -1.99
N TRP A 46 15.53 -3.78 -2.94
CA TRP A 46 14.44 -4.27 -3.78
C TRP A 46 13.37 -5.05 -3.00
N LEU A 47 13.78 -5.93 -2.08
CA LEU A 47 12.86 -6.70 -1.24
C LEU A 47 12.11 -5.80 -0.26
N SER A 48 12.79 -4.81 0.34
CA SER A 48 12.11 -3.80 1.17
C SER A 48 11.14 -2.93 0.35
N GLY A 49 11.46 -2.58 -0.90
CA GLY A 49 10.54 -1.90 -1.81
C GLY A 49 9.32 -2.74 -2.18
N THR A 50 9.51 -4.05 -2.37
CA THR A 50 8.42 -4.99 -2.65
C THR A 50 7.48 -5.13 -1.45
N THR A 51 8.01 -5.18 -0.22
CA THR A 51 7.17 -5.22 0.99
C THR A 51 6.40 -3.91 1.18
N LEU A 52 7.01 -2.75 0.89
CA LEU A 52 6.32 -1.45 0.87
C LEU A 52 5.13 -1.44 -0.11
N LEU A 53 5.30 -1.99 -1.32
CA LEU A 53 4.20 -2.10 -2.29
C LEU A 53 3.04 -2.94 -1.74
N ILE A 54 3.31 -4.09 -1.11
CA ILE A 54 2.27 -4.94 -0.54
C ILE A 54 1.50 -4.22 0.57
N ILE A 55 2.20 -3.52 1.48
CA ILE A 55 1.57 -2.77 2.56
C ILE A 55 0.74 -1.61 1.99
N LEU A 56 1.23 -0.91 0.97
CA LEU A 56 0.48 0.16 0.29
C LEU A 56 -0.79 -0.38 -0.37
N MET A 57 -0.71 -1.52 -1.07
CA MET A 57 -1.88 -2.17 -1.69
C MET A 57 -2.92 -2.53 -0.64
N ALA A 58 -2.52 -3.13 0.48
CA ALA A 58 -3.42 -3.43 1.58
C ALA A 58 -4.04 -2.16 2.17
N THR A 59 -3.24 -1.13 2.40
CA THR A 59 -3.70 0.17 2.95
C THR A 59 -4.75 0.81 2.05
N ALA A 60 -4.50 0.88 0.75
CA ALA A 60 -5.42 1.46 -0.22
C ALA A 60 -6.71 0.64 -0.36
N PHE A 61 -6.60 -0.69 -0.35
CA PHE A 61 -7.77 -1.58 -0.35
C PHE A 61 -8.66 -1.34 0.86
N PHE A 62 -8.11 -1.35 2.08
CA PHE A 62 -8.91 -1.09 3.28
C PHE A 62 -9.54 0.31 3.26
N GLY A 63 -8.81 1.33 2.77
CA GLY A 63 -9.33 2.68 2.60
C GLY A 63 -10.49 2.77 1.62
N TYR A 64 -10.43 2.02 0.51
CA TYR A 64 -11.49 1.95 -0.50
C TYR A 64 -12.79 1.34 0.04
N VAL A 65 -12.71 0.51 1.09
CA VAL A 65 -13.89 -0.10 1.73
C VAL A 65 -14.64 0.92 2.61
N LEU A 66 -13.96 1.90 3.19
CA LEU A 66 -14.51 2.80 4.22
C LEU A 66 -15.71 3.68 3.81
N PRO A 67 -15.82 4.17 2.56
CA PRO A 67 -17.01 4.92 2.13
C PRO A 67 -18.30 4.07 2.10
N TRP A 68 -18.18 2.74 2.20
CA TRP A 68 -19.28 1.77 2.27
C TRP A 68 -20.29 1.88 1.12
N GLY A 69 -19.80 2.17 -0.09
CA GLY A 69 -20.59 2.13 -1.32
C GLY A 69 -20.74 0.71 -1.88
N GLN A 70 -21.54 0.55 -2.95
CA GLN A 70 -21.74 -0.74 -3.63
C GLN A 70 -20.42 -1.38 -4.07
N MET A 71 -19.57 -0.63 -4.78
CA MET A 71 -18.27 -1.14 -5.22
C MET A 71 -17.35 -1.46 -4.05
N SER A 72 -17.38 -0.67 -2.97
CA SER A 72 -16.61 -0.93 -1.75
C SER A 72 -17.01 -2.27 -1.10
N PHE A 73 -18.32 -2.52 -0.95
CA PHE A 73 -18.84 -3.75 -0.35
C PHE A 73 -18.51 -4.99 -1.20
N TRP A 74 -18.71 -4.92 -2.52
CA TRP A 74 -18.42 -6.04 -3.40
C TRP A 74 -16.92 -6.28 -3.58
N ALA A 75 -16.10 -5.22 -3.62
CA ALA A 75 -14.65 -5.37 -3.61
C ALA A 75 -14.17 -6.05 -2.32
N ALA A 76 -14.68 -5.62 -1.16
CA ALA A 76 -14.39 -6.27 0.11
C ALA A 76 -14.74 -7.76 0.08
N THR A 77 -15.94 -8.09 -0.39
CA THR A 77 -16.45 -9.46 -0.49
C THR A 77 -15.56 -10.31 -1.41
N VAL A 78 -15.30 -9.86 -2.64
CA VAL A 78 -14.56 -10.67 -3.63
C VAL A 78 -13.10 -10.84 -3.25
N ILE A 79 -12.41 -9.76 -2.86
CA ILE A 79 -10.97 -9.80 -2.58
C ILE A 79 -10.67 -10.62 -1.33
N THR A 80 -11.44 -10.46 -0.26
CA THR A 80 -11.21 -11.23 0.98
C THR A 80 -11.64 -12.69 0.86
N ASN A 81 -12.58 -13.01 -0.04
CA ASN A 81 -12.90 -14.39 -0.37
C ASN A 81 -11.75 -15.12 -1.08
N LEU A 82 -10.74 -14.43 -1.63
CA LEU A 82 -9.56 -15.12 -2.16
C LEU A 82 -8.83 -15.95 -1.08
N LEU A 83 -8.99 -15.60 0.21
CA LEU A 83 -8.45 -16.38 1.33
C LEU A 83 -9.08 -17.78 1.43
N THR A 84 -10.31 -17.98 0.92
CA THR A 84 -10.95 -19.30 0.97
C THR A 84 -10.24 -20.33 0.09
N ALA A 85 -9.38 -19.88 -0.83
CA ALA A 85 -8.56 -20.76 -1.65
C ALA A 85 -7.40 -21.42 -0.86
N ILE A 86 -7.11 -20.98 0.36
CA ILE A 86 -6.10 -21.61 1.23
C ILE A 86 -6.64 -22.95 1.74
N PRO A 87 -5.98 -24.09 1.46
CA PRO A 87 -6.43 -25.40 1.90
C PRO A 87 -6.54 -25.49 3.42
N TYR A 88 -7.59 -26.15 3.91
CA TYR A 88 -7.90 -26.42 5.33
C TYR A 88 -8.20 -25.19 6.21
N LEU A 89 -7.57 -24.04 5.98
CA LEU A 89 -7.66 -22.84 6.82
C LEU A 89 -8.49 -21.71 6.20
N GLY A 90 -8.76 -21.74 4.89
CA GLY A 90 -9.29 -20.58 4.17
C GLY A 90 -10.61 -20.05 4.71
N THR A 91 -11.60 -20.92 4.95
CA THR A 91 -12.91 -20.51 5.49
C THR A 91 -12.80 -19.92 6.91
N THR A 92 -11.95 -20.52 7.75
CA THR A 92 -11.67 -20.02 9.10
C THR A 92 -11.00 -18.64 9.06
N LEU A 93 -10.03 -18.44 8.16
CA LEU A 93 -9.35 -17.15 8.00
C LEU A 93 -10.30 -16.05 7.50
N THR A 94 -11.14 -16.36 6.51
CA THR A 94 -12.12 -15.40 5.97
C THR A 94 -13.14 -14.97 7.03
N THR A 95 -13.75 -15.92 7.73
CA THR A 95 -14.74 -15.62 8.79
C THR A 95 -14.11 -14.90 9.98
N TRP A 96 -12.87 -15.24 10.33
CA TRP A 96 -12.09 -14.52 11.35
C TRP A 96 -11.81 -13.07 10.94
N LEU A 97 -11.38 -12.84 9.70
CA LEU A 97 -11.10 -11.51 9.17
C LEU A 97 -12.37 -10.64 9.17
N TRP A 98 -13.49 -11.21 8.73
CA TRP A 98 -14.79 -10.51 8.69
C TRP A 98 -15.35 -10.23 10.08
N GLY A 99 -15.06 -11.11 11.05
CA GLY A 99 -15.70 -11.07 12.36
C GLY A 99 -17.16 -11.53 12.32
N GLY A 100 -17.50 -12.38 11.35
CA GLY A 100 -18.85 -12.87 11.09
C GLY A 100 -18.91 -13.77 9.84
N PHE A 101 -20.13 -14.14 9.43
CA PHE A 101 -20.36 -15.00 8.26
C PHE A 101 -20.40 -14.23 6.93
N SER A 102 -20.40 -12.90 6.98
CA SER A 102 -20.39 -12.00 5.83
C SER A 102 -19.74 -10.66 6.19
N ILE A 103 -19.41 -9.86 5.18
CA ILE A 103 -18.97 -8.48 5.34
C ILE A 103 -20.10 -7.67 6.01
N ASN A 104 -19.82 -7.11 7.19
CA ASN A 104 -20.78 -6.28 7.94
C ASN A 104 -20.04 -5.29 8.88
N ASP A 105 -20.74 -4.64 9.80
CA ASP A 105 -20.20 -3.63 10.73
C ASP A 105 -18.90 -4.04 11.47
N PRO A 106 -18.75 -5.28 11.97
CA PRO A 106 -17.49 -5.71 12.58
C PRO A 106 -16.30 -5.65 11.62
N THR A 107 -16.53 -5.95 10.34
CA THR A 107 -15.50 -5.87 9.29
C THR A 107 -15.11 -4.43 9.03
N LEU A 108 -16.10 -3.53 8.85
CA LEU A 108 -15.85 -2.12 8.57
C LEU A 108 -15.03 -1.46 9.68
N THR A 109 -15.37 -1.74 10.94
CA THR A 109 -14.66 -1.18 12.10
C THR A 109 -13.20 -1.65 12.15
N ARG A 110 -12.94 -2.92 11.86
CA ARG A 110 -11.58 -3.47 11.80
C ARG A 110 -10.79 -2.91 10.62
N PHE A 111 -11.42 -2.75 9.46
CA PHE A 111 -10.78 -2.22 8.26
C PHE A 111 -10.43 -0.74 8.45
N PHE A 112 -11.25 0.03 9.17
CA PHE A 112 -10.89 1.38 9.58
C PHE A 112 -9.62 1.38 10.46
N ALA A 113 -9.56 0.53 11.48
CA ALA A 113 -8.39 0.43 12.35
C ALA A 113 -7.12 0.01 11.58
N LEU A 114 -7.24 -0.96 10.68
CA LEU A 114 -6.13 -1.41 9.81
C LEU A 114 -5.68 -0.31 8.85
N HIS A 115 -6.63 0.35 8.16
CA HIS A 115 -6.32 1.46 7.27
C HIS A 115 -5.64 2.63 8.01
N PHE A 116 -5.98 2.85 9.28
CA PHE A 116 -5.36 3.89 10.09
C PHE A 116 -3.93 3.55 10.50
N ILE A 117 -3.64 2.32 10.92
CA ILE A 117 -2.31 1.95 11.44
C ILE A 117 -1.28 1.68 10.34
N LEU A 118 -1.68 1.12 9.19
CA LEU A 118 -0.75 0.73 8.13
C LEU A 118 0.04 1.90 7.49
N PRO A 119 -0.49 3.13 7.32
CA PRO A 119 0.31 4.27 6.90
C PRO A 119 1.53 4.53 7.80
N PHE A 120 1.42 4.31 9.12
CA PHE A 120 2.55 4.44 10.04
C PHE A 120 3.58 3.32 9.85
N THR A 121 3.15 2.11 9.50
CA THR A 121 4.07 1.03 9.15
C THR A 121 4.77 1.30 7.81
N ILE A 122 4.10 1.95 6.85
CA ILE A 122 4.72 2.44 5.61
C ILE A 122 5.83 3.44 5.91
N ILE A 123 5.60 4.41 6.81
CA ILE A 123 6.63 5.40 7.21
C ILE A 123 7.87 4.70 7.81
N SER A 124 7.66 3.75 8.73
CA SER A 124 8.74 2.96 9.33
C SER A 124 9.52 2.15 8.29
N MET A 125 8.80 1.41 7.42
CA MET A 125 9.43 0.62 6.36
C MET A 125 10.13 1.46 5.31
N SER A 126 9.65 2.68 5.04
CA SER A 126 10.31 3.62 4.13
C SER A 126 11.64 4.09 4.69
N SER A 127 11.71 4.28 6.02
CA SER A 127 12.96 4.62 6.71
C SER A 127 13.97 3.47 6.61
N ILE A 128 13.52 2.22 6.78
CA ILE A 128 14.35 1.03 6.59
C ILE A 128 14.83 0.92 5.14
N HIS A 129 13.93 1.12 4.16
CA HIS A 129 14.26 1.07 2.74
C HIS A 129 15.36 2.09 2.36
N ILE A 130 15.26 3.32 2.88
CA ILE A 130 16.28 4.36 2.68
C ILE A 130 17.59 4.00 3.38
N LEU A 131 17.55 3.44 4.59
CA LEU A 131 18.74 3.00 5.31
C LEU A 131 19.48 1.91 4.52
N LEU A 132 18.75 0.93 3.97
CA LEU A 132 19.31 -0.10 3.11
C LEU A 132 19.91 0.50 1.83
N LEU A 133 19.28 1.52 1.25
CA LEU A 133 19.80 2.24 0.09
C LEU A 133 21.12 2.95 0.41
N HIS A 134 21.25 3.53 1.60
CA HIS A 134 22.48 4.22 2.00
C HIS A 134 23.68 3.29 2.20
N ASN A 135 23.47 1.97 2.35
CA ASN A 135 24.58 1.02 2.47
C ASN A 135 25.38 0.88 1.17
N GLU A 136 24.72 0.90 0.00
CA GLU A 136 25.37 0.77 -1.31
C GLU A 136 25.38 2.08 -2.11
N GLY A 137 24.51 3.02 -1.79
CA GLY A 137 24.29 4.24 -2.55
C GLY A 137 23.32 4.05 -3.73
N SER A 138 23.00 5.16 -4.40
CA SER A 138 22.11 5.15 -5.57
C SER A 138 22.82 4.63 -6.82
N SER A 139 22.10 3.84 -7.62
CA SER A 139 22.53 3.52 -8.99
C SER A 139 22.38 4.74 -9.91
N ASN A 140 23.00 4.69 -11.09
CA ASN A 140 22.92 5.74 -12.11
C ASN A 140 22.51 5.15 -13.47
N PRO A 141 22.12 5.99 -14.44
CA PRO A 141 21.64 5.53 -15.74
C PRO A 141 22.65 4.70 -16.57
N LEU A 142 23.96 4.86 -16.34
CA LEU A 142 24.99 4.13 -17.05
C LEU A 142 25.23 2.73 -16.46
N GLY A 143 24.75 2.46 -15.25
CA GLY A 143 24.96 1.18 -14.56
C GLY A 143 26.42 0.93 -14.13
N THR A 144 27.26 1.96 -14.14
CA THR A 144 28.68 1.90 -13.76
C THR A 144 28.92 2.46 -12.36
N ASN A 145 30.11 2.27 -11.78
CA ASN A 145 30.44 2.89 -10.49
C ASN A 145 30.53 4.42 -10.63
N SER A 146 29.74 5.16 -9.83
CA SER A 146 29.70 6.63 -9.80
C SER A 146 30.62 7.28 -8.77
N ASP A 147 31.41 6.51 -8.00
CA ASP A 147 32.28 7.00 -6.92
C ASP A 147 33.26 8.11 -7.37
N ILE A 148 33.66 8.10 -8.65
CA ILE A 148 34.59 9.07 -9.21
C ILE A 148 33.97 10.45 -9.49
N ASP A 149 32.64 10.59 -9.44
CA ASP A 149 31.91 11.81 -9.80
C ASP A 149 30.65 12.00 -8.92
N LYS A 150 30.80 11.82 -7.60
CA LYS A 150 29.73 12.08 -6.63
C LYS A 150 29.64 13.57 -6.32
N ILE A 151 28.41 14.08 -6.26
CA ILE A 151 28.07 15.44 -5.79
C ILE A 151 27.28 15.37 -4.48
N PRO A 152 27.38 16.39 -3.60
CA PRO A 152 26.58 16.49 -2.37
C PRO A 152 25.08 16.56 -2.62
#